data_AF-A0AAW8CL48-F1
#
_entry.id   AF-A0AAW8CL48-F1
#
_cell.length_a   1.000
_cell.length_b   1.000
_cell.length_c   1.000
_cell.angle_alpha   90.00
_cell.angle_beta   90.00
_cell.angle_gamma   90.00
#
_symmetry.space_group_name_H-M   'P 1'
#
loop_
_entity.id
_entity.type
_entity.pdbx_description
1 polymer ?
#
loop_
_entity_poly.entity_id
_entity_poly.type
_entity_poly.pdbx_seq_one_letter_code
_entity_poly.pdbx_strand_id
1 'polypeptide(L)'
;MNTATKLSSVSPLLFDNTYNQLFSDKLSLYYALSNYQQYLMQYCAVVVKRDNKKVLAFVPNQEDQTIDSFLDSGKPLNIIKSKNNNDSLCEIKSLKKEAYSYYLENKKTTIDNLVDSLEEDDIIIADNIKNKELVKIATIKDESFRSHLIGVVNVNESIQSMILTIANNFPQIPCLNFYILLDDNGYDFIIYKITTDVNIDLQNNSIDRQQKSFKHFVKKQMDTFFKKKGWQGYMYRHWLKGLIDDWLYNGTTIKQKIWANTKGFYSYRIEQYGLSNDNYKEFLSDKDYKWLRNINNNYRKLLRDKIQFYYNLQKYKQYLPEYYFHLVYHLSEVQVIDLNSPNRKSDFDAILELLKLKKKLAVKPVSASSGRGFLKLEYKNNSFLKNGIIIDRWELIQFLKQLKEDCIVSEYVEMHSEIKKYYSDATSTIRIMVINETANNPKIVAAYMRLGNKKSGQVDNIGCGGISILLDHENGNILNAERLINHKFIAITHHPDTNEVIQGAVPNWSFICKEIDKICYSINPIEYLGLDIVVTDKGFKILEINLHQELHKYPCYQQEVKEYFNNKLGLKNE
;
A
#
# COMPACT_ATOMS: atom_id res chain seq x y z
N MET A 1 20.45 -59.51 3.27
CA MET A 1 19.07 -59.03 3.11
C MET A 1 19.06 -57.56 3.47
N ASN A 2 18.90 -56.73 2.42
CA ASN A 2 18.88 -55.27 2.40
C ASN A 2 17.69 -54.74 3.23
N THR A 3 17.73 -53.56 3.86
CA THR A 3 17.85 -52.25 3.21
C THR A 3 18.29 -51.15 4.18
N ALA A 4 19.27 -50.36 3.74
CA ALA A 4 19.53 -49.00 4.20
C ALA A 4 19.36 -48.07 2.99
N THR A 5 18.56 -47.00 3.10
CA THR A 5 18.64 -45.84 2.18
C THR A 5 17.99 -44.58 2.76
N LYS A 6 18.86 -43.63 3.14
CA LYS A 6 18.83 -42.18 2.87
C LYS A 6 17.45 -41.49 2.76
N LEU A 7 17.11 -40.75 3.82
CA LEU A 7 16.33 -39.50 3.73
C LEU A 7 17.27 -38.39 3.22
N SER A 8 17.26 -38.15 1.91
CA SER A 8 17.88 -36.99 1.27
C SER A 8 16.99 -36.50 0.13
N SER A 9 16.87 -35.17 0.02
CA SER A 9 16.21 -34.39 -1.04
C SER A 9 14.67 -34.33 -1.03
N VAL A 10 14.12 -33.32 -0.34
CA VAL A 10 12.89 -32.66 -0.80
C VAL A 10 13.34 -31.42 -1.56
N SER A 11 13.34 -31.54 -2.88
CA SER A 11 13.59 -30.48 -3.87
C SER A 11 12.46 -29.43 -3.83
N PRO A 12 12.73 -28.14 -4.13
CA PRO A 12 11.81 -27.04 -3.89
C PRO A 12 10.76 -26.95 -5.00
N LEU A 13 9.50 -27.11 -4.65
CA LEU A 13 8.37 -26.79 -5.52
C LEU A 13 7.15 -26.49 -4.65
N LEU A 14 6.78 -25.21 -4.59
CA LEU A 14 5.45 -24.75 -4.97
C LEU A 14 5.47 -23.23 -4.94
N PHE A 15 5.85 -22.69 -6.10
CA PHE A 15 5.53 -21.35 -6.54
C PHE A 15 4.05 -21.02 -6.28
N ASP A 16 3.81 -19.74 -6.02
CA ASP A 16 2.52 -19.09 -5.85
C ASP A 16 1.43 -19.64 -6.79
N ASN A 17 0.48 -20.39 -6.22
CA ASN A 17 -0.74 -20.85 -6.90
C ASN A 17 -1.80 -19.72 -7.04
N THR A 18 -1.36 -18.47 -7.25
CA THR A 18 -2.22 -17.33 -7.62
C THR A 18 -2.50 -17.29 -9.13
N TYR A 19 -1.75 -18.06 -9.93
CA TYR A 19 -1.90 -18.10 -11.39
C TYR A 19 -2.87 -19.17 -11.91
N ASN A 20 -3.32 -20.12 -11.07
CA ASN A 20 -4.24 -21.18 -11.52
C ASN A 20 -5.69 -20.71 -11.77
N GLN A 21 -5.99 -19.43 -11.47
CA GLN A 21 -7.29 -18.80 -11.74
C GLN A 21 -7.29 -17.87 -12.96
N LEU A 22 -6.16 -17.73 -13.65
CA LEU A 22 -5.91 -16.63 -14.59
C LEU A 22 -6.17 -16.99 -16.05
N PHE A 23 -6.98 -17.98 -16.39
CA PHE A 23 -7.11 -18.41 -17.80
C PHE A 23 -8.51 -18.92 -18.17
N SER A 24 -9.57 -18.34 -17.59
CA SER A 24 -10.95 -18.66 -17.97
C SER A 24 -11.47 -17.88 -19.19
N ASP A 25 -10.73 -16.87 -19.66
CA ASP A 25 -11.05 -16.08 -20.86
C ASP A 25 -9.77 -15.52 -21.52
N LYS A 26 -9.87 -15.08 -22.79
CA LYS A 26 -8.79 -14.38 -23.52
C LYS A 26 -8.20 -13.25 -22.65
N LEU A 27 -9.04 -12.56 -21.88
CA LEU A 27 -8.70 -11.42 -21.01
C LEU A 27 -7.67 -11.77 -19.93
N SER A 28 -7.71 -12.99 -19.42
CA SER A 28 -6.83 -13.40 -18.33
C SER A 28 -5.40 -13.73 -18.80
N LEU A 29 -5.23 -14.22 -20.05
CA LEU A 29 -3.93 -14.25 -20.74
C LEU A 29 -3.41 -12.82 -20.98
N TYR A 30 -4.27 -11.89 -21.39
CA TYR A 30 -3.92 -10.47 -21.55
C TYR A 30 -3.47 -9.82 -20.22
N TYR A 31 -4.11 -10.13 -19.08
CA TYR A 31 -3.68 -9.64 -17.76
C TYR A 31 -2.38 -10.28 -17.26
N ALA A 32 -2.14 -11.56 -17.54
CA ALA A 32 -0.86 -12.21 -17.20
C ALA A 32 0.30 -11.61 -18.01
N LEU A 33 0.04 -11.22 -19.26
CA LEU A 33 0.99 -10.52 -20.13
C LEU A 33 1.23 -9.07 -19.71
N SER A 34 0.42 -8.52 -18.81
CA SER A 34 0.61 -7.18 -18.28
C SER A 34 1.92 -7.04 -17.46
N ASN A 35 2.53 -8.14 -17.01
CA ASN A 35 3.89 -8.13 -16.45
C ASN A 35 4.98 -7.79 -17.50
N TYR A 36 4.62 -7.86 -18.78
CA TYR A 36 5.45 -7.47 -19.93
C TYR A 36 4.95 -6.15 -20.54
N GLN A 37 4.19 -5.34 -19.77
CA GLN A 37 3.60 -4.05 -20.18
C GLN A 37 4.57 -3.13 -20.90
N GLN A 38 5.85 -3.12 -20.51
CA GLN A 38 6.91 -2.31 -21.14
C GLN A 38 7.07 -2.57 -22.66
N TYR A 39 6.56 -3.69 -23.17
CA TYR A 39 6.57 -4.05 -24.60
C TYR A 39 5.21 -3.85 -25.30
N LEU A 40 4.19 -3.36 -24.59
CA LEU A 40 2.85 -3.04 -25.11
C LEU A 40 2.73 -1.53 -25.40
N MET A 41 1.81 -1.13 -26.28
CA MET A 41 1.50 0.29 -26.52
C MET A 41 0.85 0.96 -25.31
N GLN A 42 0.97 2.29 -25.21
CA GLN A 42 0.41 3.06 -24.09
C GLN A 42 -1.10 2.81 -23.85
N TYR A 43 -1.86 2.52 -24.91
CA TYR A 43 -3.28 2.12 -24.81
C TYR A 43 -3.60 1.12 -25.91
N CYS A 44 -3.87 -0.12 -25.51
CA CYS A 44 -4.42 -1.16 -26.38
C CYS A 44 -5.78 -1.59 -25.83
N ALA A 45 -6.80 -1.57 -26.69
CA ALA A 45 -8.12 -2.09 -26.37
C ALA A 45 -8.48 -3.27 -27.27
N VAL A 46 -8.99 -4.34 -26.68
CA VAL A 46 -9.41 -5.56 -27.38
C VAL A 46 -10.89 -5.81 -27.14
N VAL A 47 -11.57 -6.31 -28.16
CA VAL A 47 -12.96 -6.76 -28.02
C VAL A 47 -12.97 -8.17 -27.45
N VAL A 48 -13.64 -8.36 -26.31
CA VAL A 48 -13.78 -9.66 -25.66
C VAL A 48 -15.24 -10.03 -25.54
N LYS A 49 -15.53 -11.33 -25.63
CA LYS A 49 -16.87 -11.87 -25.35
C LYS A 49 -16.97 -12.22 -23.88
N ARG A 50 -17.90 -11.59 -23.17
CA ARG A 50 -18.24 -11.90 -21.77
C ARG A 50 -19.76 -12.03 -21.64
N ASP A 51 -20.22 -13.14 -21.08
CA ASP A 51 -21.65 -13.40 -20.86
C ASP A 51 -22.52 -13.20 -22.13
N ASN A 52 -22.03 -13.69 -23.28
CA ASN A 52 -22.62 -13.52 -24.61
C ASN A 52 -22.73 -12.07 -25.13
N LYS A 53 -22.05 -11.11 -24.50
CA LYS A 53 -21.95 -9.73 -24.98
C LYS A 53 -20.50 -9.39 -25.36
N LYS A 54 -20.32 -8.62 -26.43
CA LYS A 54 -19.03 -8.03 -26.77
C LYS A 54 -18.74 -6.88 -25.81
N VAL A 55 -17.53 -6.80 -25.29
CA VAL A 55 -17.10 -5.76 -24.34
C VAL A 55 -15.71 -5.30 -24.74
N LEU A 56 -15.45 -4.00 -24.63
CA LEU A 56 -14.14 -3.42 -24.88
C LEU A 56 -13.28 -3.49 -23.61
N ALA A 57 -12.12 -4.13 -23.70
CA ALA A 57 -11.19 -4.29 -22.59
C ALA A 57 -9.87 -3.56 -22.87
N PHE A 58 -9.38 -2.77 -21.92
CA PHE A 58 -8.19 -1.91 -22.08
C PHE A 58 -7.03 -2.36 -21.22
N VAL A 59 -5.82 -2.26 -21.77
CA VAL A 59 -4.56 -2.51 -21.05
C VAL A 59 -3.79 -1.19 -20.92
N PRO A 60 -3.64 -0.64 -19.71
CA PRO A 60 -2.81 0.53 -19.48
C PRO A 60 -1.33 0.13 -19.42
N ASN A 61 -0.45 0.97 -19.96
CA ASN A 61 1.01 0.76 -19.96
C ASN A 61 1.74 1.49 -18.81
N GLN A 62 1.05 2.32 -18.02
CA GLN A 62 1.60 3.02 -16.86
C GLN A 62 0.56 3.16 -15.75
N GLU A 63 1.01 3.32 -14.50
CA GLU A 63 0.17 3.35 -13.29
C GLU A 63 -0.86 4.51 -13.21
N ASP A 64 -1.01 5.37 -14.23
CA ASP A 64 -1.81 6.60 -14.13
C ASP A 64 -2.68 6.99 -15.34
N GLN A 65 -3.15 6.05 -16.17
CA GLN A 65 -4.22 6.38 -17.13
C GLN A 65 -5.30 5.29 -17.21
N THR A 66 -6.47 5.59 -16.63
CA THR A 66 -7.68 4.79 -16.79
C THR A 66 -8.33 5.07 -18.15
N ILE A 67 -9.16 4.14 -18.64
CA ILE A 67 -9.99 4.36 -19.84
C ILE A 67 -10.78 5.67 -19.72
N ASP A 68 -11.33 5.96 -18.55
CA ASP A 68 -12.05 7.20 -18.27
C ASP A 68 -11.20 8.45 -18.56
N SER A 69 -9.95 8.48 -18.07
CA SER A 69 -9.04 9.59 -18.32
C SER A 69 -8.69 9.75 -19.81
N PHE A 70 -8.62 8.64 -20.56
CA PHE A 70 -8.38 8.70 -22.00
C PHE A 70 -9.63 9.21 -22.75
N LEU A 71 -10.83 8.74 -22.39
CA LEU A 71 -12.10 9.18 -22.93
C LEU A 71 -12.37 10.66 -22.66
N ASP A 72 -11.84 11.21 -21.56
CA ASP A 72 -11.94 12.63 -21.23
C ASP A 72 -10.94 13.48 -22.04
N SER A 73 -9.87 12.88 -22.57
CA SER A 73 -8.80 13.59 -23.30
C SER A 73 -9.14 13.98 -24.74
N GLY A 74 -10.19 13.39 -25.34
CA GLY A 74 -10.61 13.70 -26.71
C GLY A 74 -9.66 13.23 -27.82
N LYS A 75 -8.65 12.40 -27.50
CA LYS A 75 -7.66 11.90 -28.45
C LYS A 75 -8.29 10.94 -29.50
N PRO A 76 -7.80 10.93 -30.75
CA PRO A 76 -8.19 9.94 -31.76
C PRO A 76 -7.70 8.52 -31.40
N LEU A 77 -8.42 7.51 -31.87
CA LEU A 77 -8.08 6.09 -31.80
C LEU A 77 -8.05 5.50 -33.21
N ASN A 78 -7.19 4.53 -33.48
CA ASN A 78 -7.22 3.77 -34.73
C ASN A 78 -7.70 2.34 -34.47
N ILE A 79 -8.54 1.79 -35.34
CA ILE A 79 -8.99 0.39 -35.29
C ILE A 79 -8.30 -0.40 -36.40
N ILE A 80 -7.67 -1.51 -36.02
CA ILE A 80 -7.17 -2.52 -36.95
C ILE A 80 -8.20 -3.65 -36.98
N LYS A 81 -8.84 -3.84 -38.14
CA LYS A 81 -9.82 -4.91 -38.35
C LYS A 81 -9.14 -6.24 -38.68
N SER A 82 -9.68 -7.33 -38.15
CA SER A 82 -9.00 -8.63 -38.14
C SER A 82 -9.09 -9.41 -39.45
N LYS A 83 -10.18 -9.29 -40.24
CA LYS A 83 -10.35 -10.08 -41.47
C LYS A 83 -11.29 -9.41 -42.48
N ASN A 84 -10.69 -8.79 -43.51
CA ASN A 84 -10.97 -8.95 -44.94
C ASN A 84 -10.49 -7.69 -45.67
N ASN A 85 -9.53 -7.90 -46.57
CA ASN A 85 -8.85 -6.93 -47.43
C ASN A 85 -7.74 -6.13 -46.73
N ASN A 86 -6.50 -6.44 -47.12
CA ASN A 86 -5.28 -5.62 -47.10
C ASN A 86 -5.33 -4.36 -46.24
N ASP A 87 -4.53 -4.33 -45.16
CA ASP A 87 -3.96 -3.11 -44.58
C ASP A 87 -4.91 -1.93 -44.33
N SER A 88 -6.19 -2.20 -44.04
CA SER A 88 -7.18 -1.13 -43.86
C SER A 88 -7.29 -0.72 -42.40
N LEU A 89 -6.47 0.28 -42.02
CA LEU A 89 -6.59 1.00 -40.76
C LEU A 89 -7.82 1.92 -40.81
N CYS A 90 -8.75 1.79 -39.87
CA CYS A 90 -9.89 2.70 -39.73
C CYS A 90 -9.58 3.76 -38.66
N GLU A 91 -9.68 5.04 -39.00
CA GLU A 91 -9.42 6.15 -38.06
C GLU A 91 -10.70 6.58 -37.31
N ILE A 92 -10.68 6.48 -35.98
CA ILE A 92 -11.65 7.13 -35.07
C ILE A 92 -11.07 8.47 -34.62
N LYS A 93 -11.78 9.56 -34.94
CA LYS A 93 -11.22 10.91 -34.75
C LYS A 93 -11.21 11.43 -33.30
N SER A 94 -12.07 10.95 -32.40
CA SER A 94 -12.05 11.33 -30.97
C SER A 94 -13.09 10.57 -30.13
N LEU A 95 -12.77 10.22 -28.87
CA LEU A 95 -13.75 9.75 -27.87
C LEU A 95 -13.96 10.84 -26.80
N LYS A 96 -15.21 11.13 -26.42
CA LYS A 96 -15.57 12.07 -25.35
C LYS A 96 -16.67 11.51 -24.43
N LYS A 97 -16.46 11.60 -23.12
CA LYS A 97 -17.38 11.08 -22.08
C LYS A 97 -18.74 11.79 -22.02
N GLU A 98 -18.82 13.05 -22.44
CA GLU A 98 -20.06 13.85 -22.38
C GLU A 98 -21.05 13.60 -23.54
N ALA A 99 -20.65 12.94 -24.63
CA ALA A 99 -21.48 12.84 -25.84
C ALA A 99 -21.87 11.41 -26.26
N TYR A 100 -21.31 10.36 -25.64
CA TYR A 100 -21.47 8.93 -26.00
C TYR A 100 -21.40 8.64 -27.51
N SER A 101 -20.78 9.53 -28.29
CA SER A 101 -20.81 9.52 -29.75
C SER A 101 -19.39 9.41 -30.30
N TYR A 102 -19.18 8.44 -31.17
CA TYR A 102 -17.93 8.02 -31.80
C TYR A 102 -18.03 8.30 -33.29
N TYR A 103 -16.93 8.32 -34.02
CA TYR A 103 -16.96 8.40 -35.47
C TYR A 103 -16.17 7.25 -36.05
N LEU A 104 -16.85 6.33 -36.76
CA LEU A 104 -16.21 5.27 -37.54
C LEU A 104 -16.36 5.65 -39.02
N GLU A 105 -15.25 5.75 -39.76
CA GLU A 105 -15.26 6.12 -41.19
C GLU A 105 -16.06 7.42 -41.46
N ASN A 106 -15.87 8.43 -40.61
CA ASN A 106 -16.58 9.73 -40.64
C ASN A 106 -18.10 9.67 -40.35
N LYS A 107 -18.67 8.54 -39.91
CA LYS A 107 -20.07 8.44 -39.47
C LYS A 107 -20.19 8.41 -37.96
N LYS A 108 -21.06 9.26 -37.41
CA LYS A 108 -21.36 9.31 -35.96
C LYS A 108 -22.03 7.99 -35.51
N THR A 109 -21.54 7.35 -34.45
CA THR A 109 -22.03 6.09 -33.85
C THR A 109 -21.98 6.16 -32.31
N THR A 110 -22.47 5.18 -31.56
CA THR A 110 -22.38 5.10 -30.07
C THR A 110 -21.37 4.04 -29.63
N ILE A 111 -21.06 3.93 -28.33
CA ILE A 111 -20.09 2.92 -27.84
C ILE A 111 -20.62 1.51 -28.06
N ASP A 112 -21.92 1.31 -27.79
CA ASP A 112 -22.57 0.02 -27.95
C ASP A 112 -22.61 -0.37 -29.43
N ASN A 113 -23.01 0.56 -30.30
CA ASN A 113 -23.00 0.32 -31.75
C ASN A 113 -21.59 0.13 -32.31
N LEU A 114 -20.58 0.81 -31.75
CA LEU A 114 -19.18 0.59 -32.09
C LEU A 114 -18.75 -0.81 -31.69
N VAL A 115 -18.99 -1.22 -30.45
CA VAL A 115 -18.63 -2.55 -29.93
C VAL A 115 -19.35 -3.67 -30.69
N ASP A 116 -20.62 -3.47 -31.07
CA ASP A 116 -21.36 -4.42 -31.88
C ASP A 116 -20.80 -4.54 -33.30
N SER A 117 -20.29 -3.44 -33.87
CA SER A 117 -19.68 -3.41 -35.21
C SER A 117 -18.27 -4.01 -35.28
N LEU A 118 -17.64 -4.26 -34.13
CA LEU A 118 -16.28 -4.80 -34.06
C LEU A 118 -16.30 -6.32 -33.90
N GLU A 119 -15.38 -7.00 -34.56
CA GLU A 119 -15.17 -8.43 -34.36
C GLU A 119 -14.29 -8.70 -33.13
N GLU A 120 -14.38 -9.91 -32.55
CA GLU A 120 -13.59 -10.31 -31.36
C GLU A 120 -12.07 -10.25 -31.56
N ASP A 121 -11.62 -10.19 -32.80
CA ASP A 121 -10.22 -10.12 -33.15
C ASP A 121 -9.78 -8.71 -33.57
N ASP A 122 -10.70 -7.73 -33.61
CA ASP A 122 -10.40 -6.33 -33.90
C ASP A 122 -9.72 -5.66 -32.69
N ILE A 123 -8.77 -4.79 -32.96
CA ILE A 123 -7.98 -4.12 -31.91
C ILE A 123 -8.00 -2.61 -32.12
N ILE A 124 -8.21 -1.88 -31.02
CA ILE A 124 -8.24 -0.43 -30.99
C ILE A 124 -6.95 0.06 -30.33
N ILE A 125 -6.22 0.93 -31.01
CA ILE A 125 -4.92 1.43 -30.54
C ILE A 125 -4.97 2.95 -30.49
N ALA A 126 -4.51 3.52 -29.36
CA ALA A 126 -4.34 4.96 -29.24
C ALA A 126 -2.95 5.39 -29.66
N ASP A 127 -2.67 5.32 -30.96
CA ASP A 127 -1.58 6.09 -31.56
C ASP A 127 -1.69 6.14 -33.09
N ASN A 128 -0.99 7.11 -33.69
CA ASN A 128 -0.84 7.21 -35.14
C ASN A 128 0.11 6.12 -35.64
N ILE A 129 -0.43 4.93 -35.95
CA ILE A 129 0.31 3.85 -36.59
C ILE A 129 0.48 4.21 -38.06
N LYS A 130 1.56 4.95 -38.37
CA LYS A 130 2.04 5.13 -39.74
C LYS A 130 3.29 4.27 -39.92
N ASN A 131 3.39 3.58 -41.06
CA ASN A 131 4.57 2.83 -41.49
C ASN A 131 5.00 1.70 -40.51
N LYS A 132 4.06 0.81 -40.15
CA LYS A 132 4.36 -0.42 -39.39
C LYS A 132 3.65 -1.62 -40.02
N GLU A 133 4.35 -2.75 -40.13
CA GLU A 133 3.83 -4.00 -40.68
C GLU A 133 3.46 -4.98 -39.55
N LEU A 134 2.34 -5.71 -39.70
CA LEU A 134 1.92 -6.73 -38.75
C LEU A 134 2.46 -8.11 -39.12
N VAL A 135 3.32 -8.68 -38.27
CA VAL A 135 3.94 -9.99 -38.47
C VAL A 135 3.44 -10.99 -37.44
N LYS A 136 3.10 -12.21 -37.88
CA LYS A 136 2.72 -13.33 -37.00
C LYS A 136 3.90 -14.29 -36.82
N ILE A 137 4.25 -14.59 -35.57
CA ILE A 137 5.32 -15.51 -35.15
C ILE A 137 4.73 -16.56 -34.22
N ALA A 138 4.98 -17.85 -34.47
CA ALA A 138 4.47 -18.92 -33.60
C ALA A 138 5.60 -19.55 -32.77
N THR A 139 5.28 -19.97 -31.55
CA THR A 139 6.13 -20.88 -30.76
C THR A 139 5.40 -22.19 -30.54
N ILE A 140 6.10 -23.30 -30.75
CA ILE A 140 5.63 -24.65 -30.42
C ILE A 140 6.50 -25.25 -29.32
N LYS A 141 5.89 -26.04 -28.44
CA LYS A 141 6.61 -26.80 -27.41
C LYS A 141 7.08 -28.15 -27.93
N ASP A 142 8.31 -28.52 -27.60
CA ASP A 142 8.83 -29.88 -27.78
C ASP A 142 8.41 -30.83 -26.63
N GLU A 143 8.75 -32.11 -26.75
CA GLU A 143 8.47 -33.14 -25.74
C GLU A 143 9.10 -32.85 -24.36
N SER A 144 10.07 -31.94 -24.28
CA SER A 144 10.74 -31.50 -23.06
C SER A 144 10.15 -30.20 -22.46
N PHE A 145 9.02 -29.73 -23.01
CA PHE A 145 8.35 -28.47 -22.65
C PHE A 145 9.21 -27.21 -22.91
N ARG A 146 10.18 -27.28 -23.82
CA ARG A 146 10.94 -26.10 -24.29
C ARG A 146 10.26 -25.50 -25.52
N SER A 147 10.19 -24.17 -25.57
CA SER A 147 9.62 -23.45 -26.71
C SER A 147 10.61 -23.33 -27.86
N HIS A 148 10.11 -23.52 -29.09
CA HIS A 148 10.82 -23.30 -30.34
C HIS A 148 10.00 -22.41 -31.27
N LEU A 149 10.65 -21.50 -31.98
CA LEU A 149 10.00 -20.59 -32.93
C LEU A 149 9.76 -21.27 -34.26
N ILE A 150 8.61 -21.00 -34.88
CA ILE A 150 8.26 -21.50 -36.22
C ILE A 150 7.74 -20.34 -37.08
N GLY A 151 8.19 -20.29 -38.33
CA GLY A 151 7.70 -19.34 -39.35
C GLY A 151 8.32 -17.94 -39.31
N VAL A 152 9.57 -17.80 -38.83
CA VAL A 152 10.22 -16.49 -38.67
C VAL A 152 10.93 -16.08 -39.97
N VAL A 153 10.52 -14.97 -40.57
CA VAL A 153 11.26 -14.28 -41.64
C VAL A 153 11.42 -12.81 -41.20
N ASN A 154 12.64 -12.27 -41.26
CA ASN A 154 12.97 -10.85 -40.98
C ASN A 154 12.72 -10.33 -39.54
N VAL A 155 13.08 -11.10 -38.51
CA VAL A 155 12.94 -10.66 -37.10
C VAL A 155 14.26 -10.80 -36.35
N ASN A 156 14.72 -9.74 -35.69
CA ASN A 156 16.03 -9.70 -35.03
C ASN A 156 16.13 -10.65 -33.81
N GLU A 157 17.36 -10.97 -33.38
CA GLU A 157 17.63 -11.92 -32.28
C GLU A 157 17.02 -11.48 -30.93
N SER A 158 16.91 -10.17 -30.68
CA SER A 158 16.33 -9.63 -29.45
C SER A 158 14.84 -9.99 -29.32
N ILE A 159 14.08 -9.85 -30.42
CA ILE A 159 12.66 -10.20 -30.45
C ILE A 159 12.47 -11.70 -30.27
N GLN A 160 13.30 -12.52 -30.93
CA GLN A 160 13.23 -13.97 -30.81
C GLN A 160 13.49 -14.44 -29.37
N SER A 161 14.53 -13.92 -28.72
CA SER A 161 14.88 -14.23 -27.34
C SER A 161 13.76 -13.86 -26.36
N MET A 162 13.15 -12.70 -26.55
CA MET A 162 12.01 -12.25 -25.74
C MET A 162 10.80 -13.18 -25.91
N ILE A 163 10.40 -13.49 -27.15
CA ILE A 163 9.25 -14.37 -27.42
C ILE A 163 9.45 -15.74 -26.75
N LEU A 164 10.64 -16.33 -26.90
CA LEU A 164 10.99 -17.60 -26.27
C LEU A 164 10.97 -17.51 -24.74
N THR A 165 11.44 -16.40 -24.16
CA THR A 165 11.38 -16.16 -22.71
C THR A 165 9.94 -16.12 -22.23
N ILE A 166 9.06 -15.38 -22.91
CA ILE A 166 7.63 -15.32 -22.58
C ILE A 166 7.01 -16.72 -22.69
N ALA A 167 7.21 -17.43 -23.80
CA ALA A 167 6.63 -18.74 -24.02
C ALA A 167 7.14 -19.81 -23.01
N ASN A 168 8.36 -19.68 -22.51
CA ASN A 168 8.90 -20.57 -21.48
C ASN A 168 8.30 -20.36 -20.09
N ASN A 169 7.73 -19.17 -19.82
CA ASN A 169 6.97 -18.91 -18.59
C ASN A 169 5.57 -19.54 -18.58
N PHE A 170 5.11 -20.08 -19.72
CA PHE A 170 3.81 -20.76 -19.86
C PHE A 170 3.96 -22.20 -20.38
N PRO A 171 4.65 -23.09 -19.63
CA PRO A 171 4.97 -24.46 -20.09
C PRO A 171 3.73 -25.33 -20.39
N GLN A 172 2.58 -24.98 -19.83
CA GLN A 172 1.30 -25.67 -20.02
C GLN A 172 0.60 -25.38 -21.36
N ILE A 173 1.11 -24.42 -22.15
CA ILE A 173 0.50 -24.02 -23.43
C ILE A 173 1.27 -24.66 -24.59
N PRO A 174 0.64 -25.55 -25.39
CA PRO A 174 1.34 -26.27 -26.47
C PRO A 174 1.84 -25.36 -27.60
N CYS A 175 1.08 -24.31 -27.91
CA CYS A 175 1.37 -23.36 -28.97
C CYS A 175 0.93 -21.94 -28.58
N LEU A 176 1.82 -20.97 -28.77
CA LEU A 176 1.53 -19.54 -28.63
C LEU A 176 1.83 -18.85 -29.97
N ASN A 177 0.85 -18.12 -30.48
CA ASN A 177 0.99 -17.26 -31.65
C ASN A 177 1.16 -15.82 -31.18
N PHE A 178 2.25 -15.18 -31.53
CA PHE A 178 2.55 -13.77 -31.28
C PHE A 178 2.29 -12.99 -32.57
N TYR A 179 1.57 -11.89 -32.49
CA TYR A 179 1.39 -10.94 -33.57
C TYR A 179 2.10 -9.67 -33.14
N ILE A 180 2.99 -9.14 -33.97
CA ILE A 180 3.91 -8.07 -33.64
C ILE A 180 3.86 -7.01 -34.73
N LEU A 181 3.73 -5.74 -34.36
CA LEU A 181 3.91 -4.62 -35.28
C LEU A 181 5.39 -4.25 -35.33
N LEU A 182 5.99 -4.28 -36.51
CA LEU A 182 7.38 -3.90 -36.76
C LEU A 182 7.46 -2.56 -37.48
N ASP A 183 8.43 -1.73 -37.11
CA ASP A 183 8.81 -0.57 -37.92
C ASP A 183 9.54 -1.00 -39.21
N ASP A 184 9.63 -0.10 -40.20
CA ASP A 184 10.24 -0.38 -41.51
C ASP A 184 11.69 -0.92 -41.43
N ASN A 185 12.38 -0.70 -40.30
CA ASN A 185 13.76 -1.16 -40.07
C ASN A 185 13.86 -2.40 -39.17
N GLY A 186 12.77 -2.91 -38.59
CA GLY A 186 12.73 -4.10 -37.73
C GLY A 186 13.45 -3.97 -36.38
N TYR A 187 13.70 -2.74 -35.91
CA TYR A 187 14.37 -2.46 -34.63
C TYR A 187 13.38 -2.14 -33.52
N ASP A 188 12.29 -1.44 -33.84
CA ASP A 188 11.21 -1.15 -32.90
C ASP A 188 10.03 -2.07 -33.17
N PHE A 189 9.58 -2.74 -32.11
CA PHE A 189 8.52 -3.73 -32.21
C PHE A 189 7.54 -3.60 -31.06
N ILE A 190 6.31 -4.01 -31.33
CA ILE A 190 5.23 -3.99 -30.35
C ILE A 190 4.47 -5.30 -30.45
N ILE A 191 4.35 -6.02 -29.33
CA ILE A 191 3.51 -7.21 -29.29
C ILE A 191 2.04 -6.75 -29.33
N TYR A 192 1.39 -7.03 -30.45
CA TYR A 192 0.01 -6.67 -30.75
C TYR A 192 -1.00 -7.66 -30.17
N LYS A 193 -0.73 -8.96 -30.29
CA LYS A 193 -1.66 -10.02 -29.84
C LYS A 193 -0.89 -11.30 -29.52
N ILE A 194 -1.30 -12.04 -28.49
CA ILE A 194 -0.86 -13.41 -28.29
C ILE A 194 -2.09 -14.32 -28.24
N THR A 195 -2.13 -15.36 -29.07
CA THR A 195 -3.22 -16.36 -29.08
C THR A 195 -2.69 -17.77 -28.87
N THR A 196 -3.59 -18.68 -28.50
CA THR A 196 -3.31 -20.12 -28.39
C THR A 196 -4.25 -20.87 -29.30
N ASP A 197 -3.79 -21.97 -29.89
CA ASP A 197 -4.62 -22.81 -30.78
C ASP A 197 -5.56 -23.78 -30.00
N VAL A 198 -5.62 -23.66 -28.67
CA VAL A 198 -6.42 -24.55 -27.81
C VAL A 198 -7.66 -23.81 -27.28
N ASN A 199 -8.85 -24.34 -27.57
CA ASN A 199 -10.08 -24.01 -26.84
C ASN A 199 -9.99 -24.64 -25.45
N ILE A 200 -9.84 -23.83 -24.40
CA ILE A 200 -9.79 -24.30 -23.02
C ILE A 200 -11.23 -24.56 -22.58
N ASP A 201 -11.66 -25.81 -22.68
CA ASP A 201 -12.98 -26.23 -22.23
C ASP A 201 -13.06 -26.20 -20.68
N LEU A 202 -14.03 -25.47 -20.15
CA LEU A 202 -14.17 -25.14 -18.73
C LEU A 202 -14.84 -26.27 -17.94
N GLN A 203 -14.04 -27.17 -17.34
CA GLN A 203 -14.55 -28.16 -16.36
C GLN A 203 -13.91 -28.09 -14.95
N ASN A 204 -13.25 -27.00 -14.55
CA ASN A 204 -12.53 -26.94 -13.25
C ASN A 204 -13.07 -25.95 -12.19
N ASN A 205 -14.38 -25.70 -12.12
CA ASN A 205 -14.97 -24.87 -11.05
C ASN A 205 -15.06 -25.57 -9.67
N SER A 206 -14.91 -26.90 -9.59
CA SER A 206 -15.00 -27.67 -8.34
C SER A 206 -13.69 -27.67 -7.54
N ILE A 207 -12.55 -27.84 -8.22
CA ILE A 207 -11.22 -27.97 -7.60
C ILE A 207 -10.79 -26.65 -6.94
N ASP A 208 -11.08 -25.52 -7.57
CA ASP A 208 -10.69 -24.20 -7.10
C ASP A 208 -11.53 -23.73 -5.89
N ARG A 209 -12.84 -24.04 -5.89
CA ARG A 209 -13.68 -23.91 -4.69
C ARG A 209 -13.19 -24.82 -3.57
N GLN A 210 -12.79 -26.06 -3.87
CA GLN A 210 -12.23 -26.97 -2.89
C GLN A 210 -10.87 -26.50 -2.36
N GLN A 211 -9.98 -25.93 -3.19
CA GLN A 211 -8.69 -25.38 -2.77
C GLN A 211 -8.85 -24.08 -1.96
N LYS A 212 -9.75 -23.17 -2.35
CA LYS A 212 -10.08 -21.99 -1.55
C LYS A 212 -10.73 -22.38 -0.23
N SER A 213 -11.64 -23.36 -0.25
CA SER A 213 -12.25 -23.96 0.95
C SER A 213 -11.19 -24.61 1.84
N PHE A 214 -10.23 -25.34 1.26
CA PHE A 214 -9.13 -25.97 1.98
C PHE A 214 -8.15 -24.96 2.58
N LYS A 215 -7.74 -23.92 1.84
CA LYS A 215 -6.93 -22.81 2.37
C LYS A 215 -7.65 -22.09 3.49
N HIS A 216 -8.96 -21.84 3.33
CA HIS A 216 -9.79 -21.26 4.38
C HIS A 216 -9.88 -22.19 5.60
N PHE A 217 -10.03 -23.49 5.39
CA PHE A 217 -10.05 -24.51 6.43
C PHE A 217 -8.73 -24.57 7.19
N VAL A 218 -7.58 -24.69 6.50
CA VAL A 218 -6.24 -24.67 7.10
C VAL A 218 -6.03 -23.38 7.88
N LYS A 219 -6.37 -22.22 7.30
CA LYS A 219 -6.31 -20.92 7.99
C LYS A 219 -7.16 -20.92 9.26
N LYS A 220 -8.38 -21.44 9.21
CA LYS A 220 -9.28 -21.54 10.37
C LYS A 220 -8.72 -22.49 11.44
N GLN A 221 -8.10 -23.60 11.04
CA GLN A 221 -7.44 -24.52 11.97
C GLN A 221 -6.22 -23.86 12.63
N MET A 222 -5.38 -23.16 11.86
CA MET A 222 -4.25 -22.40 12.40
C MET A 222 -4.74 -21.29 13.35
N ASP A 223 -5.74 -20.50 12.96
CA ASP A 223 -6.34 -19.47 13.82
C ASP A 223 -6.83 -20.07 15.13
N THR A 224 -7.50 -21.22 15.07
CA THR A 224 -7.99 -21.93 16.26
C THR A 224 -6.84 -22.43 17.14
N PHE A 225 -5.82 -23.06 16.53
CA PHE A 225 -4.65 -23.57 17.24
C PHE A 225 -3.85 -22.46 17.94
N PHE A 226 -3.54 -21.38 17.23
CA PHE A 226 -2.78 -20.25 17.79
C PHE A 226 -3.60 -19.48 18.82
N LYS A 227 -4.92 -19.34 18.62
CA LYS A 227 -5.82 -18.75 19.61
C LYS A 227 -5.85 -19.55 20.92
N LYS A 228 -5.85 -20.89 20.85
CA LYS A 228 -5.70 -21.76 22.03
C LYS A 228 -4.37 -21.55 22.76
N LYS A 229 -3.32 -21.13 22.05
CA LYS A 229 -2.02 -20.76 22.60
C LYS A 229 -1.91 -19.27 22.99
N GLY A 230 -3.02 -18.58 23.19
CA GLY A 230 -3.05 -17.18 23.66
C GLY A 230 -2.75 -16.12 22.60
N TRP A 231 -2.54 -16.48 21.32
CA TRP A 231 -2.35 -15.50 20.26
C TRP A 231 -3.65 -14.78 19.92
N GLN A 232 -3.58 -13.46 19.73
CA GLN A 232 -4.73 -12.65 19.37
C GLN A 232 -4.77 -12.35 17.86
N GLY A 233 -5.84 -12.83 17.22
CA GLY A 233 -6.20 -12.47 15.85
C GLY A 233 -5.10 -12.76 14.83
N TYR A 234 -4.69 -11.72 14.10
CA TYR A 234 -3.75 -11.83 12.99
C TYR A 234 -2.26 -11.77 13.41
N MET A 235 -1.94 -11.62 14.70
CA MET A 235 -0.57 -11.38 15.14
C MET A 235 0.37 -12.56 14.88
N TYR A 236 -0.10 -13.80 15.02
CA TYR A 236 0.72 -14.96 14.67
C TYR A 236 1.02 -14.99 13.15
N ARG A 237 0.07 -14.54 12.32
CA ARG A 237 0.29 -14.43 10.87
C ARG A 237 1.32 -13.36 10.54
N HIS A 238 1.32 -12.25 11.28
CA HIS A 238 2.35 -11.22 11.14
C HIS A 238 3.72 -11.73 11.57
N TRP A 239 3.78 -12.54 12.63
CA TRP A 239 5.01 -13.23 13.03
C TRP A 239 5.51 -14.14 11.89
N LEU A 240 4.67 -15.03 11.37
CA LEU A 240 5.00 -15.96 10.29
C LEU A 240 5.38 -15.23 8.99
N LYS A 241 4.65 -14.18 8.60
CA LYS A 241 5.00 -13.36 7.45
C LYS A 241 6.37 -12.70 7.63
N GLY A 242 6.61 -12.09 8.80
CA GLY A 242 7.92 -11.49 9.08
C GLY A 242 9.06 -12.51 9.08
N LEU A 243 8.82 -13.77 9.45
CA LEU A 243 9.82 -14.83 9.30
C LEU A 243 10.12 -15.09 7.81
N ILE A 244 9.11 -15.14 6.95
CA ILE A 244 9.30 -15.29 5.51
C ILE A 244 10.11 -14.11 4.94
N ASP A 245 9.74 -12.88 5.30
CA ASP A 245 10.44 -11.67 4.89
C ASP A 245 11.91 -11.70 5.37
N ASP A 246 12.15 -12.18 6.60
CA ASP A 246 13.49 -12.36 7.16
C ASP A 246 14.31 -13.45 6.44
N TRP A 247 13.67 -14.51 5.94
CA TRP A 247 14.33 -15.51 5.09
C TRP A 247 14.74 -14.94 3.72
N LEU A 248 14.06 -13.92 3.22
CA LEU A 248 14.41 -13.19 1.99
C LEU A 248 15.44 -12.06 2.23
N TYR A 249 15.65 -11.64 3.48
CA TYR A 249 16.60 -10.57 3.81
C TYR A 249 18.05 -11.01 3.61
N ASN A 250 18.81 -10.32 2.77
CA ASN A 250 20.18 -10.71 2.42
C ASN A 250 21.26 -10.23 3.40
N GLY A 251 20.91 -9.49 4.45
CA GLY A 251 21.89 -8.91 5.38
C GLY A 251 22.37 -9.84 6.51
N THR A 252 21.93 -11.10 6.54
CA THR A 252 22.34 -12.11 7.54
C THR A 252 22.55 -13.49 6.91
N THR A 253 23.43 -14.28 7.53
CA THR A 253 23.69 -15.66 7.11
C THR A 253 22.56 -16.61 7.51
N ILE A 254 22.44 -17.75 6.83
CA ILE A 254 21.45 -18.79 7.18
C ILE A 254 21.59 -19.25 8.64
N LYS A 255 22.82 -19.37 9.15
CA LYS A 255 23.07 -19.73 10.56
C LYS A 255 22.50 -18.68 11.52
N GLN A 256 22.72 -17.41 11.23
CA GLN A 256 22.16 -16.30 12.01
C GLN A 256 20.63 -16.27 11.97
N LYS A 257 20.03 -16.52 10.81
CA LYS A 257 18.56 -16.61 10.67
C LYS A 257 17.98 -17.73 11.52
N ILE A 258 18.52 -18.94 11.41
CA ILE A 258 18.08 -20.08 12.23
C ILE A 258 18.24 -19.74 13.71
N TRP A 259 19.39 -19.22 14.11
CA TRP A 259 19.66 -18.85 15.50
C TRP A 259 18.63 -17.82 16.01
N ALA A 260 18.48 -16.67 15.37
CA ALA A 260 17.56 -15.61 15.82
C ALA A 260 16.10 -16.09 15.85
N ASN A 261 15.66 -16.76 14.79
CA ASN A 261 14.28 -17.23 14.67
C ASN A 261 13.93 -18.27 15.75
N THR A 262 14.87 -19.15 16.12
CA THR A 262 14.68 -20.09 17.25
C THR A 262 14.57 -19.39 18.60
N LYS A 263 15.15 -18.20 18.75
CA LYS A 263 15.04 -17.35 19.94
C LYS A 263 13.88 -16.36 19.89
N GLY A 264 13.09 -16.36 18.81
CA GLY A 264 11.92 -15.48 18.65
C GLY A 264 12.20 -14.09 18.08
N PHE A 265 13.40 -13.85 17.55
CA PHE A 265 13.79 -12.60 16.90
C PHE A 265 13.85 -12.75 15.39
N TYR A 266 13.64 -11.67 14.66
CA TYR A 266 14.08 -11.60 13.27
C TYR A 266 15.60 -11.47 13.18
N SER A 267 16.23 -12.03 12.16
CA SER A 267 17.70 -12.08 12.03
C SER A 267 18.36 -10.70 12.03
N TYR A 268 17.72 -9.68 11.45
CA TYR A 268 18.26 -8.32 11.45
C TYR A 268 18.36 -7.69 12.85
N ARG A 269 17.69 -8.26 13.87
CA ARG A 269 17.83 -7.81 15.26
C ARG A 269 19.19 -8.12 15.87
N ILE A 270 19.93 -9.09 15.32
CA ILE A 270 21.27 -9.44 15.82
C ILE A 270 22.16 -8.21 15.86
N GLU A 271 22.24 -7.48 14.74
CA GLU A 271 23.02 -6.25 14.65
C GLU A 271 22.35 -5.10 15.41
N GLN A 272 21.04 -4.89 15.23
CA GLN A 272 20.34 -3.76 15.85
C GLN A 272 20.38 -3.78 17.38
N TYR A 273 20.30 -4.97 17.99
CA TYR A 273 20.25 -5.13 19.44
C TYR A 273 21.57 -5.63 20.02
N GLY A 274 22.57 -5.94 19.18
CA GLY A 274 23.80 -6.57 19.63
C GLY A 274 23.55 -7.94 20.28
N LEU A 275 22.67 -8.76 19.69
CA LEU A 275 22.28 -10.05 20.29
C LEU A 275 23.44 -11.05 20.28
N SER A 276 23.63 -11.71 21.41
CA SER A 276 24.56 -12.81 21.64
C SER A 276 23.87 -13.96 22.35
N ASN A 277 24.57 -15.09 22.53
CA ASN A 277 24.07 -16.20 23.33
C ASN A 277 23.85 -15.81 24.80
N ASP A 278 24.60 -14.83 25.29
CA ASP A 278 24.62 -14.44 26.70
C ASP A 278 23.51 -13.44 27.03
N ASN A 279 23.20 -12.51 26.10
CA ASN A 279 22.31 -11.39 26.38
C ASN A 279 20.91 -11.49 25.77
N TYR A 280 20.63 -12.42 24.85
CA TYR A 280 19.37 -12.38 24.07
C TYR A 280 18.10 -12.44 24.94
N LYS A 281 18.20 -13.04 26.14
CA LYS A 281 17.09 -13.16 27.10
C LYS A 281 16.79 -11.86 27.85
N GLU A 282 17.69 -10.89 27.80
CA GLU A 282 17.48 -9.55 28.39
C GLU A 282 16.57 -8.68 27.52
N PHE A 283 16.29 -9.11 26.29
CA PHE A 283 15.49 -8.38 25.32
C PHE A 283 14.14 -9.05 25.08
N LEU A 284 13.13 -8.21 24.85
CA LEU A 284 11.82 -8.67 24.41
C LEU A 284 11.90 -9.12 22.96
N SER A 285 11.59 -10.39 22.70
CA SER A 285 11.62 -10.95 21.35
C SER A 285 10.48 -10.43 20.47
N ASP A 286 10.69 -10.36 19.15
CA ASP A 286 9.65 -9.92 18.20
C ASP A 286 8.41 -10.84 18.28
N LYS A 287 8.64 -12.15 18.50
CA LYS A 287 7.60 -13.14 18.72
C LYS A 287 6.81 -12.85 20.00
N ASP A 288 7.50 -12.63 21.12
CA ASP A 288 6.86 -12.39 22.42
C ASP A 288 6.07 -11.09 22.42
N TYR A 289 6.62 -10.03 21.81
CA TYR A 289 5.90 -8.76 21.69
C TYR A 289 4.61 -8.86 20.86
N LYS A 290 4.64 -9.64 19.76
CA LYS A 290 3.44 -9.93 18.96
C LYS A 290 2.46 -10.83 19.72
N TRP A 291 2.99 -11.81 20.45
CA TRP A 291 2.19 -12.71 21.27
C TRP A 291 1.47 -11.95 22.38
N LEU A 292 2.12 -10.99 23.06
CA LEU A 292 1.56 -10.17 24.13
C LEU A 292 0.29 -9.40 23.75
N ARG A 293 0.04 -9.15 22.47
CA ARG A 293 -1.18 -8.45 22.07
C ARG A 293 -2.43 -9.20 22.58
N ASN A 294 -3.43 -8.53 23.16
CA ASN A 294 -3.46 -7.11 23.54
C ASN A 294 -2.85 -6.91 24.92
N ILE A 295 -2.01 -5.88 25.07
CA ILE A 295 -1.41 -5.50 26.35
C ILE A 295 -2.46 -4.84 27.25
N ASN A 296 -3.23 -3.92 26.67
CA ASN A 296 -4.32 -3.24 27.36
C ASN A 296 -5.58 -4.12 27.46
N ASN A 297 -6.34 -3.89 28.53
CA ASN A 297 -7.65 -4.50 28.76
C ASN A 297 -8.72 -4.06 27.72
N ASN A 298 -9.97 -4.46 27.93
CA ASN A 298 -11.06 -4.22 26.99
C ASN A 298 -11.42 -2.74 26.77
N TYR A 299 -11.04 -1.83 27.68
CA TYR A 299 -11.26 -0.39 27.54
C TYR A 299 -10.46 0.23 26.40
N ARG A 300 -9.46 -0.49 25.87
CA ARG A 300 -8.74 -0.13 24.63
C ARG A 300 -9.66 0.18 23.44
N LYS A 301 -10.89 -0.36 23.45
CA LYS A 301 -11.90 -0.09 22.41
C LYS A 301 -12.32 1.37 22.39
N LEU A 302 -12.13 2.15 23.46
CA LEU A 302 -12.50 3.57 23.51
C LEU A 302 -11.55 4.47 22.71
N LEU A 303 -10.36 3.98 22.37
CA LEU A 303 -9.32 4.74 21.67
C LEU A 303 -8.93 4.11 20.32
N ARG A 304 -9.73 3.17 19.81
CA ARG A 304 -9.34 2.33 18.67
C ARG A 304 -9.35 3.08 17.34
N ASP A 305 -10.32 3.98 17.18
CA ASP A 305 -10.47 4.78 15.97
C ASP A 305 -10.59 6.27 16.29
N LYS A 306 -10.44 7.11 15.26
CA LYS A 306 -10.36 8.57 15.42
C LYS A 306 -11.66 9.17 15.97
N ILE A 307 -12.82 8.56 15.71
CA ILE A 307 -14.12 9.05 16.20
C ILE A 307 -14.30 8.72 17.69
N GLN A 308 -14.02 7.48 18.08
CA GLN A 308 -14.06 7.06 19.48
C GLN A 308 -13.04 7.86 20.31
N PHE A 309 -11.81 7.99 19.80
CA PHE A 309 -10.77 8.83 20.39
C PHE A 309 -11.27 10.27 20.62
N TYR A 310 -11.88 10.88 19.61
CA TYR A 310 -12.45 12.23 19.71
C TYR A 310 -13.51 12.35 20.80
N TYR A 311 -14.48 11.43 20.85
CA TYR A 311 -15.55 11.49 21.86
C TYR A 311 -15.05 11.20 23.28
N ASN A 312 -14.10 10.28 23.44
CA ASN A 312 -13.57 9.93 24.76
C ASN A 312 -12.65 11.03 25.35
N LEU A 313 -12.07 11.88 24.52
CA LEU A 313 -11.17 12.96 24.94
C LEU A 313 -11.78 14.37 24.86
N GLN A 314 -13.12 14.50 24.85
CA GLN A 314 -13.80 15.80 24.76
C GLN A 314 -13.40 16.79 25.86
N LYS A 315 -13.13 16.31 27.08
CA LYS A 315 -12.61 17.15 28.19
C LYS A 315 -11.29 17.85 27.84
N TYR A 316 -10.54 17.29 26.91
CA TYR A 316 -9.24 17.75 26.45
C TYR A 316 -9.24 18.18 24.97
N LYS A 317 -10.41 18.57 24.44
CA LYS A 317 -10.57 18.95 23.02
C LYS A 317 -9.57 20.01 22.54
N GLN A 318 -9.07 20.87 23.42
CA GLN A 318 -8.05 21.85 23.09
C GLN A 318 -6.72 21.22 22.64
N TYR A 319 -6.43 19.99 23.08
CA TYR A 319 -5.26 19.21 22.70
C TYR A 319 -5.57 18.21 21.57
N LEU A 320 -6.75 18.25 20.97
CA LEU A 320 -7.09 17.47 19.77
C LEU A 320 -7.14 18.40 18.56
N PRO A 321 -6.89 17.91 17.33
CA PRO A 321 -7.24 18.67 16.14
C PRO A 321 -8.75 18.98 16.16
N GLU A 322 -9.16 20.15 15.66
CA GLU A 322 -10.59 20.41 15.50
C GLU A 322 -11.18 19.44 14.46
N TYR A 323 -12.21 18.69 14.84
CA TYR A 323 -12.88 17.73 13.95
C TYR A 323 -14.17 18.36 13.44
N TYR A 324 -14.29 18.48 12.11
CA TYR A 324 -15.38 19.24 11.49
C TYR A 324 -16.46 18.33 10.91
N PHE A 325 -16.05 17.30 10.17
CA PHE A 325 -16.98 16.39 9.49
C PHE A 325 -16.54 14.94 9.61
N HIS A 326 -17.51 14.03 9.65
CA HIS A 326 -17.33 12.60 9.49
C HIS A 326 -17.96 12.17 8.15
N LEU A 327 -17.14 11.64 7.25
CA LEU A 327 -17.55 11.11 5.95
C LEU A 327 -17.79 9.62 6.12
N VAL A 328 -19.05 9.18 6.05
CA VAL A 328 -19.43 7.78 6.26
C VAL A 328 -19.69 7.13 4.93
N TYR A 329 -18.95 6.07 4.61
CA TYR A 329 -19.16 5.29 3.40
C TYR A 329 -20.17 4.16 3.67
N HIS A 330 -21.35 4.26 3.05
CA HIS A 330 -22.43 3.30 3.23
C HIS A 330 -23.20 3.11 1.92
N LEU A 331 -23.49 1.84 1.56
CA LEU A 331 -24.22 1.47 0.32
C LEU A 331 -23.67 2.11 -0.96
N SER A 332 -22.33 2.19 -1.07
CA SER A 332 -21.63 2.78 -2.21
C SER A 332 -21.75 4.31 -2.34
N GLU A 333 -22.21 4.99 -1.30
CA GLU A 333 -22.28 6.45 -1.23
C GLU A 333 -21.57 6.97 0.02
N VAL A 334 -21.12 8.22 -0.05
CA VAL A 334 -20.50 8.93 1.09
C VAL A 334 -21.48 9.95 1.64
N GLN A 335 -21.84 9.79 2.90
CA GLN A 335 -22.65 10.76 3.65
C GLN A 335 -21.75 11.68 4.47
N VAL A 336 -22.07 12.98 4.48
CA VAL A 336 -21.37 13.97 5.29
C VAL A 336 -22.13 14.16 6.59
N ILE A 337 -21.47 14.00 7.72
CA ILE A 337 -22.02 14.25 9.06
C ILE A 337 -21.26 15.42 9.68
N ASP A 338 -21.97 16.49 10.04
CA ASP A 338 -21.41 17.58 10.84
C ASP A 338 -21.03 17.09 12.25
N LEU A 339 -19.78 17.33 12.64
CA LEU A 339 -19.34 17.14 14.02
C LEU A 339 -19.29 18.50 14.74
N ASN A 340 -18.66 19.49 14.10
CA ASN A 340 -18.45 20.80 14.71
C ASN A 340 -18.10 21.91 13.69
N SER A 341 -18.70 21.90 12.50
CA SER A 341 -18.49 22.98 11.54
C SER A 341 -19.16 24.30 12.01
N PRO A 342 -18.59 25.47 11.65
CA PRO A 342 -19.16 26.76 12.05
C PRO A 342 -20.61 26.98 11.57
N ASN A 343 -20.94 26.49 10.38
CA ASN A 343 -22.22 26.74 9.71
C ASN A 343 -23.26 25.63 9.93
N ARG A 344 -22.90 24.53 10.61
CA ARG A 344 -23.79 23.39 10.91
C ARG A 344 -24.48 22.77 9.68
N LYS A 345 -23.85 22.87 8.51
CA LYS A 345 -24.28 22.21 7.27
C LYS A 345 -23.56 20.88 7.11
N SER A 346 -24.23 19.88 6.53
CA SER A 346 -23.73 18.50 6.42
C SER A 346 -23.68 18.06 4.95
N ASP A 347 -22.99 18.82 4.10
CA ASP A 347 -22.82 18.52 2.68
C ASP A 347 -21.38 18.77 2.21
N PHE A 348 -21.06 18.34 0.99
CA PHE A 348 -19.70 18.50 0.43
C PHE A 348 -19.34 19.98 0.20
N ASP A 349 -20.34 20.84 -0.05
CA ASP A 349 -20.11 22.26 -0.23
C ASP A 349 -19.68 22.94 1.06
N ALA A 350 -20.24 22.53 2.19
CA ALA A 350 -19.82 22.98 3.52
C ALA A 350 -18.35 22.65 3.79
N ILE A 351 -17.85 21.50 3.30
CA ILE A 351 -16.42 21.14 3.39
C ILE A 351 -15.57 22.14 2.60
N LEU A 352 -15.98 22.49 1.38
CA LEU A 352 -15.24 23.42 0.52
C LEU A 352 -15.32 24.88 1.03
N GLU A 353 -16.46 25.30 1.55
CA GLU A 353 -16.62 26.60 2.25
C GLU A 353 -15.68 26.67 3.45
N LEU A 354 -15.65 25.61 4.27
CA LEU A 354 -14.74 25.52 5.40
C LEU A 354 -13.28 25.53 4.96
N LEU A 355 -12.94 24.84 3.87
CA LEU A 355 -11.60 24.84 3.30
C LEU A 355 -11.16 26.25 2.87
N LYS A 356 -12.06 27.03 2.25
CA LYS A 356 -11.78 28.44 1.91
C LYS A 356 -11.52 29.30 3.14
N LEU A 357 -12.26 29.05 4.23
CA LEU A 357 -12.13 29.77 5.50
C LEU A 357 -10.82 29.41 6.22
N LYS A 358 -10.57 28.11 6.43
CA LYS A 358 -9.45 27.58 7.21
C LYS A 358 -8.14 27.48 6.41
N LYS A 359 -8.21 27.62 5.08
CA LYS A 359 -7.10 27.50 4.11
C LYS A 359 -6.50 26.11 3.96
N LYS A 360 -6.47 25.30 5.02
CA LYS A 360 -6.01 23.91 4.99
C LYS A 360 -6.92 23.02 5.81
N LEU A 361 -7.19 21.82 5.31
CA LEU A 361 -7.88 20.75 6.02
C LEU A 361 -7.13 19.43 5.80
N ALA A 362 -7.26 18.53 6.76
CA ALA A 362 -6.79 17.16 6.63
C ALA A 362 -7.97 16.19 6.54
N VAL A 363 -7.96 15.32 5.53
CA VAL A 363 -8.89 14.18 5.42
C VAL A 363 -8.13 12.90 5.72
N LYS A 364 -8.65 12.09 6.65
CA LYS A 364 -7.97 10.88 7.15
C LYS A 364 -8.94 9.74 7.35
N PRO A 365 -8.62 8.49 6.99
CA PRO A 365 -9.49 7.39 7.32
C PRO A 365 -9.57 7.17 8.84
N VAL A 366 -10.76 6.80 9.31
CA VAL A 366 -11.09 6.66 10.73
C VAL A 366 -10.26 5.54 11.38
N SER A 367 -10.07 4.42 10.66
CA SER A 367 -9.36 3.22 11.14
C SER A 367 -7.96 3.01 10.56
N ALA A 368 -7.45 3.93 9.72
CA ALA A 368 -6.11 3.80 9.14
C ALA A 368 -5.00 4.16 10.13
N SER A 369 -3.83 3.57 9.89
CA SER A 369 -2.59 3.74 10.63
C SER A 369 -1.47 4.21 9.69
N SER A 370 -0.38 4.75 10.24
CA SER A 370 0.86 5.06 9.49
C SER A 370 0.66 6.04 8.34
N GLY A 371 -0.32 6.95 8.44
CA GLY A 371 -0.62 7.96 7.42
C GLY A 371 -1.28 7.44 6.14
N ARG A 372 -1.67 6.15 6.07
CA ARG A 372 -2.37 5.60 4.89
C ARG A 372 -3.69 6.35 4.66
N GLY A 373 -3.90 6.78 3.42
CA GLY A 373 -5.10 7.53 3.03
C GLY A 373 -5.12 8.97 3.54
N PHE A 374 -4.02 9.47 4.12
CA PHE A 374 -3.93 10.88 4.50
C PHE A 374 -4.01 11.77 3.25
N LEU A 375 -4.85 12.79 3.34
CA LEU A 375 -5.06 13.78 2.29
C LEU A 375 -4.99 15.17 2.87
N LYS A 376 -4.16 16.01 2.26
CA LYS A 376 -4.07 17.44 2.53
C LYS A 376 -4.92 18.18 1.50
N LEU A 377 -5.91 18.93 1.97
CA LEU A 377 -6.68 19.85 1.15
C LEU A 377 -6.22 21.28 1.45
N GLU A 378 -6.03 22.09 0.41
CA GLU A 378 -5.63 23.49 0.55
C GLU A 378 -6.49 24.40 -0.33
N TYR A 379 -6.69 25.63 0.11
CA TYR A 379 -7.24 26.71 -0.69
C TYR A 379 -6.28 27.90 -0.68
N LYS A 380 -5.63 28.14 -1.81
CA LYS A 380 -4.60 29.18 -1.98
C LYS A 380 -4.76 29.82 -3.36
N ASN A 381 -4.59 31.13 -3.45
CA ASN A 381 -4.65 31.89 -4.70
C ASN A 381 -5.95 31.62 -5.50
N ASN A 382 -7.10 31.57 -4.82
CA ASN A 382 -8.41 31.24 -5.37
C ASN A 382 -8.56 29.84 -6.01
N SER A 383 -7.58 28.95 -5.82
CA SER A 383 -7.62 27.57 -6.32
C SER A 383 -7.70 26.55 -5.18
N PHE A 384 -8.34 25.42 -5.44
CA PHE A 384 -8.29 24.25 -4.55
C PHE A 384 -7.09 23.40 -4.91
N LEU A 385 -6.46 22.78 -3.91
CA LEU A 385 -5.36 21.86 -4.08
C LEU A 385 -5.61 20.58 -3.28
N LYS A 386 -5.30 19.44 -3.90
CA LYS A 386 -5.30 18.11 -3.30
C LYS A 386 -3.86 17.60 -3.29
N ASN A 387 -3.27 17.46 -2.09
CA ASN A 387 -1.85 17.09 -1.91
C ASN A 387 -0.89 17.99 -2.73
N GLY A 388 -1.17 19.29 -2.80
CA GLY A 388 -0.36 20.27 -3.53
C GLY A 388 -0.66 20.35 -5.04
N ILE A 389 -1.51 19.50 -5.59
CA ILE A 389 -1.92 19.52 -7.01
C ILE A 389 -3.22 20.30 -7.14
N ILE A 390 -3.27 21.27 -8.06
CA ILE A 390 -4.49 22.04 -8.35
C ILE A 390 -5.60 21.08 -8.81
N ILE A 391 -6.79 21.26 -8.25
CA ILE A 391 -7.98 20.49 -8.57
C ILE A 391 -9.17 21.45 -8.69
N ASP A 392 -10.10 21.20 -9.61
CA ASP A 392 -11.29 22.03 -9.66
C ASP A 392 -12.30 21.64 -8.55
N ARG A 393 -13.28 22.52 -8.31
CA ARG A 393 -14.30 22.30 -7.28
C ARG A 393 -15.09 21.01 -7.50
N TRP A 394 -15.53 20.77 -8.73
CA TRP A 394 -16.36 19.62 -9.06
C TRP A 394 -15.56 18.33 -8.91
N GLU A 395 -14.34 18.27 -9.45
CA GLU A 395 -13.43 17.12 -9.31
C GLU A 395 -13.15 16.79 -7.84
N LEU A 396 -12.92 17.81 -7.01
CA LEU A 396 -12.71 17.61 -5.57
C LEU A 396 -13.95 17.01 -4.89
N ILE A 397 -15.15 17.49 -5.21
CA ILE A 397 -16.39 16.93 -4.69
C ILE A 397 -16.57 15.48 -5.15
N GLN A 398 -16.35 15.17 -6.42
CA GLN A 398 -16.45 13.80 -6.94
C GLN A 398 -15.45 12.88 -6.26
N PHE A 399 -14.22 13.33 -6.06
CA PHE A 399 -13.21 12.59 -5.33
C PHE A 399 -13.68 12.24 -3.90
N LEU A 400 -14.21 13.23 -3.16
CA LEU A 400 -14.72 13.00 -1.80
C LEU A 400 -15.92 12.04 -1.77
N LYS A 401 -16.78 12.06 -2.79
CA LYS A 401 -17.90 11.13 -2.96
C LYS A 401 -17.49 9.69 -3.27
N GLN A 402 -16.30 9.50 -3.83
CA GLN A 402 -15.77 8.19 -4.24
C GLN A 402 -14.91 7.51 -3.17
N LEU A 403 -14.73 8.13 -2.00
CA LEU A 403 -14.04 7.50 -0.87
C LEU A 403 -14.76 6.20 -0.49
N LYS A 404 -13.99 5.11 -0.37
CA LYS A 404 -14.52 3.74 -0.12
C LYS A 404 -14.38 3.30 1.34
N GLU A 405 -14.12 4.24 2.24
CA GLU A 405 -13.97 4.00 3.68
C GLU A 405 -14.34 5.24 4.48
N ASP A 406 -14.70 5.05 5.74
CA ASP A 406 -15.04 6.15 6.64
C ASP A 406 -13.84 7.06 6.87
N CYS A 407 -14.05 8.36 6.68
CA CYS A 407 -13.00 9.38 6.78
C CYS A 407 -13.43 10.51 7.70
N ILE A 408 -12.46 11.23 8.25
CA ILE A 408 -12.68 12.42 9.06
C ILE A 408 -12.06 13.62 8.39
N VAL A 409 -12.78 14.75 8.37
CA VAL A 409 -12.28 16.05 7.96
C VAL A 409 -11.96 16.84 9.21
N SER A 410 -10.69 17.23 9.35
CA SER A 410 -10.16 17.86 10.56
C SER A 410 -9.24 19.03 10.23
N GLU A 411 -8.89 19.80 11.25
CA GLU A 411 -7.79 20.76 11.25
C GLU A 411 -6.52 20.11 10.68
N TYR A 412 -5.91 20.77 9.70
CA TYR A 412 -4.53 20.47 9.35
C TYR A 412 -3.63 21.09 10.43
N VAL A 413 -3.07 20.25 11.29
CA VAL A 413 -2.27 20.71 12.44
C VAL A 413 -0.95 21.28 11.94
N GLU A 414 -0.74 22.57 12.19
CA GLU A 414 0.50 23.26 11.87
C GLU A 414 1.55 23.01 12.95
N MET A 415 2.67 22.43 12.54
CA MET A 415 3.80 22.17 13.42
C MET A 415 4.51 23.45 13.83
N HIS A 416 5.12 23.45 15.02
CA HIS A 416 5.88 24.56 15.58
C HIS A 416 7.02 24.99 14.63
N SER A 417 7.23 26.29 14.54
CA SER A 417 8.28 26.93 13.72
C SER A 417 9.69 26.32 13.90
N GLU A 418 10.14 26.17 15.14
CA GLU A 418 11.41 25.50 15.49
C GLU A 418 11.58 24.06 15.01
N ILE A 419 10.50 23.31 14.75
CA ILE A 419 10.60 21.95 14.17
C ILE A 419 10.50 22.03 12.64
N LYS A 420 9.71 22.97 12.12
CA LYS A 420 9.54 23.19 10.67
C LYS A 420 10.84 23.54 9.97
N LYS A 421 11.80 24.15 10.66
CA LYS A 421 13.13 24.43 10.10
C LYS A 421 13.79 23.17 9.55
N TYR A 422 13.64 22.02 10.22
CA TYR A 422 14.24 20.77 9.78
C TYR A 422 13.61 20.26 8.48
N TYR A 423 12.27 20.23 8.42
CA TYR A 423 11.52 19.83 7.23
C TYR A 423 10.07 20.33 7.31
N SER A 424 9.63 21.12 6.33
CA SER A 424 8.31 21.76 6.32
C SER A 424 7.22 20.95 5.60
N ASP A 425 7.62 20.02 4.74
CA ASP A 425 6.70 19.42 3.77
C ASP A 425 5.95 18.19 4.31
N ALA A 426 6.36 17.70 5.48
CA ALA A 426 5.66 16.67 6.25
C ALA A 426 5.49 17.11 7.70
N THR A 427 4.34 16.77 8.28
CA THR A 427 4.10 16.96 9.70
C THR A 427 4.94 15.96 10.49
N SER A 428 5.90 16.46 11.28
CA SER A 428 6.68 15.62 12.19
C SER A 428 5.92 15.43 13.49
N THR A 429 5.97 14.22 14.02
CA THR A 429 5.28 13.85 15.26
C THR A 429 6.28 13.40 16.31
N ILE A 430 5.93 13.59 17.59
CA ILE A 430 6.65 13.01 18.72
C ILE A 430 5.82 11.84 19.23
N ARG A 431 6.41 10.65 19.25
CA ARG A 431 5.87 9.49 19.95
C ARG A 431 6.28 9.59 21.42
N ILE A 432 5.30 9.65 22.31
CA ILE A 432 5.48 9.62 23.76
C ILE A 432 4.93 8.30 24.28
N MET A 433 5.81 7.49 24.88
CA MET A 433 5.46 6.23 25.52
C MET A 433 5.10 6.49 26.98
N VAL A 434 3.87 6.11 27.35
CA VAL A 434 3.37 6.16 28.72
C VAL A 434 3.03 4.77 29.21
N ILE A 435 3.47 4.45 30.43
CA ILE A 435 3.09 3.26 31.18
C ILE A 435 2.32 3.72 32.42
N ASN A 436 1.11 3.23 32.59
CA ASN A 436 0.21 3.47 33.73
C ASN A 436 -0.20 2.13 34.34
N GLU A 437 0.78 1.37 34.82
CA GLU A 437 0.62 -0.03 35.26
C GLU A 437 -0.39 -0.19 36.40
N THR A 438 -0.42 0.75 37.35
CA THR A 438 -1.36 0.77 38.48
C THR A 438 -2.66 1.52 38.17
N ALA A 439 -2.85 1.94 36.92
CA ALA A 439 -3.97 2.74 36.42
C ALA A 439 -4.12 4.15 37.03
N ASN A 440 -3.39 4.50 38.10
CA ASN A 440 -3.46 5.81 38.78
C ASN A 440 -2.14 6.59 38.79
N ASN A 441 -1.09 6.09 38.13
CA ASN A 441 0.24 6.70 38.14
C ASN A 441 0.87 6.58 36.74
N PRO A 442 0.39 7.34 35.75
CA PRO A 442 0.97 7.34 34.42
C PRO A 442 2.40 7.89 34.47
N LYS A 443 3.33 7.21 33.80
CA LYS A 443 4.72 7.64 33.67
C LYS A 443 5.10 7.70 32.21
N ILE A 444 5.65 8.85 31.80
CA ILE A 444 6.33 8.97 30.51
C ILE A 444 7.69 8.28 30.65
N VAL A 445 7.93 7.23 29.88
CA VAL A 445 9.12 6.36 30.02
C VAL A 445 10.04 6.39 28.79
N ALA A 446 9.56 6.94 27.67
CA ALA A 446 10.36 7.18 26.48
C ALA A 446 9.71 8.21 25.57
N ALA A 447 10.52 8.94 24.81
CA ALA A 447 10.05 9.81 23.75
C ALA A 447 11.00 9.78 22.55
N TYR A 448 10.44 9.83 21.35
CA TYR A 448 11.22 10.03 20.13
C TYR A 448 10.41 10.83 19.11
N MET A 449 11.08 11.72 18.39
CA MET A 449 10.51 12.47 17.29
C MET A 449 10.74 11.73 15.97
N ARG A 450 9.69 11.68 15.15
CA ARG A 450 9.70 11.18 13.79
C ARG A 450 9.72 12.37 12.86
N LEU A 451 10.79 12.51 12.10
CA LEU A 451 11.00 13.62 11.17
C LEU A 451 10.93 13.10 9.73
N GLY A 452 10.09 13.75 8.92
CA GLY A 452 9.92 13.43 7.51
C GLY A 452 11.12 13.83 6.65
N ASN A 453 11.12 13.42 5.39
CA ASN A 453 12.09 13.80 4.36
C ASN A 453 11.45 13.60 2.98
N LYS A 454 12.16 13.95 1.89
CA LYS A 454 11.64 13.83 0.53
C LYS A 454 11.19 12.41 0.19
N LYS A 455 11.90 11.39 0.69
CA LYS A 455 11.58 9.98 0.46
C LYS A 455 10.32 9.53 1.21
N SER A 456 10.06 10.08 2.39
CA SER A 456 8.87 9.75 3.18
C SER A 456 7.60 10.51 2.72
N GLY A 457 7.75 11.49 1.83
CA GLY A 457 6.63 12.23 1.25
C GLY A 457 5.93 13.12 2.28
N GLN A 458 4.60 13.04 2.36
CA GLN A 458 3.76 13.83 3.28
C GLN A 458 3.66 13.24 4.70
N VAL A 459 4.31 12.10 4.96
CA VAL A 459 4.26 11.39 6.25
C VAL A 459 5.65 11.24 6.84
N ASP A 460 5.74 11.09 8.16
CA ASP A 460 6.99 11.00 8.93
C ASP A 460 7.35 9.55 9.31
N ASN A 461 6.77 8.56 8.64
CA ASN A 461 6.93 7.15 9.00
C ASN A 461 8.40 6.67 8.88
N ILE A 462 9.00 6.22 10.00
CA ILE A 462 10.36 5.69 10.08
C ILE A 462 10.56 4.52 9.10
N GLY A 463 9.58 3.62 9.00
CA GLY A 463 9.65 2.45 8.10
C GLY A 463 9.71 2.80 6.62
N CYS A 464 9.31 4.02 6.24
CA CYS A 464 9.40 4.54 4.87
C CYS A 464 10.69 5.33 4.62
N GLY A 465 11.67 5.23 5.53
CA GLY A 465 12.93 5.97 5.47
C GLY A 465 12.94 7.30 6.22
N GLY A 466 11.94 7.54 7.08
CA GLY A 466 11.90 8.68 8.00
C GLY A 466 13.04 8.66 9.01
N ILE A 467 13.29 9.82 9.62
CA ILE A 467 14.36 10.03 10.61
C ILE A 467 13.77 9.83 12.01
N SER A 468 14.48 9.07 12.85
CA SER A 468 14.13 8.89 14.26
C SER A 468 15.09 9.69 15.12
N ILE A 469 14.55 10.59 15.93
CA ILE A 469 15.30 11.47 16.83
C ILE A 469 14.94 11.07 18.25
N LEU A 470 15.88 10.48 18.97
CA LEU A 470 15.67 10.13 20.37
C LEU A 470 15.66 11.40 21.21
N LEU A 471 14.70 11.48 22.12
CA LEU A 471 14.57 12.57 23.05
C LEU A 471 14.84 12.08 24.46
N ASP A 472 15.47 12.92 25.26
CA ASP A 472 15.42 12.80 26.70
C ASP A 472 13.98 13.08 27.14
N HIS A 473 13.33 12.07 27.70
CA HIS A 473 11.93 12.17 28.08
C HIS A 473 11.70 13.07 29.31
N GLU A 474 12.73 13.37 30.10
CA GLU A 474 12.63 14.24 31.28
C GLU A 474 12.64 15.72 30.88
N ASN A 475 13.52 16.12 29.96
CA ASN A 475 13.77 17.52 29.63
C ASN A 475 13.50 17.89 28.15
N GLY A 476 13.29 16.92 27.27
CA GLY A 476 12.96 17.14 25.86
C GLY A 476 14.15 17.44 24.96
N ASN A 477 15.39 17.30 25.47
CA ASN A 477 16.60 17.49 24.70
C ASN A 477 16.75 16.41 23.63
N ILE A 478 17.25 16.79 22.46
CA ILE A 478 17.64 15.87 21.40
C ILE A 478 18.92 15.16 21.84
N LEU A 479 18.86 13.82 21.94
CA LEU A 479 20.00 12.99 22.32
C LEU A 479 20.78 12.51 21.09
N ASN A 480 20.08 11.94 20.10
CA ASN A 480 20.66 11.49 18.85
C ASN A 480 19.61 11.39 17.74
N ALA A 481 20.05 11.52 16.49
CA ALA A 481 19.22 11.36 15.30
C ALA A 481 19.77 10.26 14.40
N GLU A 482 18.87 9.45 13.83
CA GLU A 482 19.24 8.30 13.02
C GLU A 482 18.27 8.04 11.87
N ARG A 483 18.76 7.37 10.83
CA ARG A 483 17.95 6.84 9.73
C ARG A 483 17.94 5.32 9.76
N LEU A 484 16.79 4.73 9.47
CA LEU A 484 16.68 3.29 9.25
C LEU A 484 16.87 2.98 7.75
N ILE A 485 17.98 2.33 7.40
CA ILE A 485 18.31 1.91 6.03
C ILE A 485 18.63 0.42 6.05
N ASN A 486 17.88 -0.38 5.28
CA ASN A 486 18.07 -1.84 5.20
C ASN A 486 18.17 -2.52 6.58
N HIS A 487 17.24 -2.18 7.48
CA HIS A 487 17.24 -2.63 8.88
C HIS A 487 18.46 -2.21 9.72
N LYS A 488 19.25 -1.23 9.30
CA LYS A 488 20.35 -0.66 10.10
C LYS A 488 20.05 0.77 10.49
N PHE A 489 20.34 1.11 11.74
CA PHE A 489 20.28 2.48 12.24
C PHE A 489 21.60 3.18 11.95
N ILE A 490 21.53 4.30 11.23
CA ILE A 490 22.70 5.08 10.84
C ILE A 490 22.56 6.46 11.47
N ALA A 491 23.51 6.82 12.35
CA ALA A 491 23.55 8.12 13.00
C ALA A 491 23.73 9.25 11.99
N ILE A 492 23.02 10.35 12.22
CA ILE A 492 23.10 11.57 11.44
C ILE A 492 23.11 12.78 12.36
N THR A 493 23.79 13.85 11.94
CA THR A 493 23.83 15.14 12.67
C THR A 493 23.08 16.24 11.93
N HIS A 494 22.83 16.05 10.63
CA HIS A 494 22.14 17.01 9.77
C HIS A 494 20.96 16.34 9.06
N HIS A 495 19.91 17.10 8.81
CA HIS A 495 18.78 16.63 8.00
C HIS A 495 19.24 16.38 6.55
N PRO A 496 18.96 15.22 5.95
CA PRO A 496 19.52 14.82 4.66
C PRO A 496 19.09 15.69 3.47
N ASP A 497 17.94 16.37 3.54
CA ASP A 497 17.44 17.18 2.43
C ASP A 497 17.62 18.69 2.62
N THR A 498 17.65 19.17 3.86
CA THR A 498 17.72 20.62 4.19
C THR A 498 19.08 21.00 4.74
N ASN A 499 19.90 20.02 5.13
CA ASN A 499 21.20 20.20 5.77
C ASN A 499 21.15 20.98 7.10
N GLU A 500 19.96 21.10 7.72
CA GLU A 500 19.81 21.70 9.03
C GLU A 500 20.40 20.82 10.13
N VAL A 501 21.11 21.43 11.08
CA VAL A 501 21.74 20.71 12.20
C VAL A 501 20.67 20.25 13.18
N ILE A 502 20.57 18.94 13.41
CA ILE A 502 19.57 18.35 14.31
C ILE A 502 20.08 18.42 15.76
N GLN A 503 19.70 19.48 16.48
CA GLN A 503 20.12 19.73 17.86
C GLN A 503 19.12 20.60 18.64
N GLY A 504 19.32 20.72 19.95
CA GLY A 504 18.49 21.54 20.82
C GLY A 504 17.42 20.74 21.56
N ALA A 505 16.30 21.38 21.90
CA ALA A 505 15.24 20.82 22.72
C ALA A 505 13.86 21.04 22.10
N VAL A 506 12.92 20.16 22.44
CA VAL A 506 11.52 20.31 22.04
C VAL A 506 10.88 21.51 22.77
N PRO A 507 10.27 22.46 22.05
CA PRO A 507 9.59 23.60 22.68
C PRO A 507 8.49 23.16 23.65
N ASN A 508 8.37 23.85 24.79
CA ASN A 508 7.32 23.65 25.79
C ASN A 508 7.25 22.22 26.39
N TRP A 509 8.35 21.46 26.40
CA TRP A 509 8.38 20.06 26.84
C TRP A 509 7.74 19.82 28.21
N SER A 510 8.14 20.58 29.23
CA SER A 510 7.60 20.43 30.59
C SER A 510 6.07 20.60 30.65
N PHE A 511 5.52 21.54 29.89
CA PHE A 511 4.08 21.74 29.78
C PHE A 511 3.41 20.54 29.08
N ILE A 512 3.99 20.06 27.98
CA ILE A 512 3.49 18.88 27.25
C ILE A 512 3.42 17.66 28.17
N CYS A 513 4.50 17.36 28.90
CA CYS A 513 4.55 16.22 29.82
C CYS A 513 3.49 16.32 30.91
N LYS A 514 3.33 17.50 31.52
CA LYS A 514 2.32 17.75 32.56
C LYS A 514 0.88 17.52 32.07
N GLU A 515 0.58 17.94 30.84
CA GLU A 515 -0.78 17.76 30.30
C GLU A 515 -1.02 16.33 29.81
N ILE A 516 0.00 15.65 29.27
CA ILE A 516 -0.08 14.23 28.92
C ILE A 516 -0.32 13.37 30.16
N ASP A 517 0.39 13.63 31.24
CA ASP A 517 0.19 12.96 32.54
C ASP A 517 -1.29 13.03 32.98
N LYS A 518 -1.88 14.23 32.99
CA LYS A 518 -3.31 14.43 33.33
C LYS A 518 -4.26 13.69 32.39
N ILE A 519 -3.97 13.72 31.08
CA ILE A 519 -4.80 13.05 30.07
C ILE A 519 -4.75 11.54 30.29
N CYS A 520 -3.54 10.97 30.42
CA CYS A 520 -3.31 9.55 30.66
C CYS A 520 -3.95 9.08 31.97
N TYR A 521 -3.88 9.88 33.03
CA TYR A 521 -4.56 9.61 34.30
C TYR A 521 -6.08 9.48 34.10
N SER A 522 -6.68 10.35 33.28
CA SER A 522 -8.14 10.36 33.07
C SER A 522 -8.67 9.28 32.14
N ILE A 523 -7.82 8.60 31.37
CA ILE A 523 -8.19 7.47 30.49
C ILE A 523 -7.85 6.09 31.10
N ASN A 524 -7.65 6.05 32.42
CA ASN A 524 -7.66 4.82 33.22
C ASN A 524 -8.91 3.96 32.86
N PRO A 525 -8.80 2.62 32.70
CA PRO A 525 -7.67 1.74 33.06
C PRO A 525 -6.77 1.36 31.89
N ILE A 526 -6.46 2.26 30.96
CA ILE A 526 -5.53 1.95 29.86
C ILE A 526 -4.08 2.16 30.34
N GLU A 527 -3.26 1.12 30.21
CA GLU A 527 -1.96 1.02 30.88
C GLU A 527 -0.79 1.35 29.93
N TYR A 528 -0.83 0.90 28.67
CA TYR A 528 0.27 1.09 27.71
C TYR A 528 -0.15 1.95 26.53
N LEU A 529 0.42 3.14 26.44
CA LEU A 529 -0.03 4.20 25.55
C LEU A 529 1.16 4.74 24.75
N GLY A 530 1.05 4.78 23.42
CA GLY A 530 1.98 5.47 22.53
C GLY A 530 1.29 6.68 21.90
N LEU A 531 1.40 7.85 22.52
CA LEU A 531 0.76 9.07 22.04
C LEU A 531 1.56 9.65 20.88
N ASP A 532 0.91 9.90 19.75
CA ASP A 532 1.47 10.65 18.63
C ASP A 532 1.03 12.10 18.73
N ILE A 533 1.95 12.99 19.09
CA ILE A 533 1.69 14.41 19.23
C ILE A 533 2.38 15.24 18.16
N VAL A 534 1.81 16.39 17.83
CA VAL A 534 2.46 17.44 17.06
C VAL A 534 2.60 18.65 17.97
N VAL A 535 3.83 19.13 18.13
CA VAL A 535 4.10 20.39 18.82
C VAL A 535 3.70 21.53 17.89
N THR A 536 2.98 22.51 18.42
CA THR A 536 2.47 23.67 17.67
C THR A 536 2.92 24.94 18.38
N ASP A 537 2.91 26.10 17.70
CA ASP A 537 3.27 27.38 18.35
C ASP A 537 2.31 27.74 19.51
N LYS A 538 1.15 27.08 19.63
CA LYS A 538 0.15 27.28 20.70
C LYS A 538 0.17 26.18 21.77
N GLY A 539 1.10 25.22 21.72
CA GLY A 539 1.16 24.07 22.62
C GLY A 539 1.38 22.77 21.86
N PHE A 540 0.43 21.83 21.93
CA PHE A 540 0.51 20.56 21.21
C PHE A 540 -0.88 20.02 20.85
N LYS A 541 -0.91 19.11 19.88
CA LYS A 541 -2.11 18.35 19.48
C LYS A 541 -1.80 16.85 19.47
N ILE A 542 -2.66 16.03 20.05
CA ILE A 542 -2.61 14.58 20.01
C ILE A 542 -3.34 14.12 18.75
N LEU A 543 -2.63 13.48 17.83
CA LEU A 543 -3.21 12.97 16.58
C LEU A 543 -3.86 11.60 16.77
N GLU A 544 -3.19 10.71 17.53
CA GLU A 544 -3.67 9.37 17.84
C GLU A 544 -2.97 8.78 19.07
N ILE A 545 -3.54 7.72 19.63
CA ILE A 545 -2.95 6.94 20.73
C ILE A 545 -2.81 5.48 20.28
N ASN A 546 -1.57 5.03 20.17
CA ASN A 546 -1.21 3.68 19.76
C ASN A 546 -1.19 2.74 20.97
N LEU A 547 -2.06 1.73 20.96
CA LEU A 547 -2.22 0.77 22.06
C LEU A 547 -1.36 -0.49 21.91
N HIS A 548 -0.59 -0.56 20.83
CA HIS A 548 0.43 -1.59 20.53
C HIS A 548 1.43 -0.97 19.54
N GLN A 549 2.33 -0.14 20.08
CA GLN A 549 3.28 0.67 19.29
C GLN A 549 4.50 -0.13 18.81
N GLU A 550 5.28 0.41 17.90
CA GLU A 550 6.53 -0.21 17.46
C GLU A 550 7.66 0.03 18.48
N LEU A 551 8.47 -1.00 18.73
CA LEU A 551 9.60 -0.95 19.66
C LEU A 551 10.91 -0.96 18.86
N HIS A 552 11.16 0.12 18.12
CA HIS A 552 12.29 0.19 17.17
C HIS A 552 13.66 0.05 17.83
N LYS A 553 13.79 0.49 19.08
CA LYS A 553 15.03 0.49 19.86
C LYS A 553 14.82 -0.04 21.28
N TYR A 554 14.22 -1.23 21.39
CA TYR A 554 13.98 -1.84 22.70
C TYR A 554 15.21 -1.85 23.64
N PRO A 555 16.44 -2.14 23.16
CA PRO A 555 17.64 -2.11 24.02
C PRO A 555 17.93 -0.76 24.68
N CYS A 556 17.56 0.34 24.03
CA CYS A 556 17.81 1.71 24.51
C CYS A 556 16.77 2.17 25.53
N TYR A 557 15.67 1.44 25.72
CA TYR A 557 14.68 1.81 26.71
C TYR A 557 15.19 1.51 28.12
N GLN A 558 14.71 2.33 29.06
CA GLN A 558 15.04 2.21 30.48
C GLN A 558 14.54 0.88 31.05
N GLN A 559 15.12 0.50 32.18
CA GLN A 559 14.83 -0.75 32.87
C GLN A 559 13.34 -0.92 33.22
N GLU A 560 12.64 0.17 33.58
CA GLU A 560 11.21 0.15 33.88
C GLU A 560 10.36 -0.36 32.69
N VAL A 561 10.72 0.00 31.45
CA VAL A 561 10.04 -0.52 30.25
C VAL A 561 10.25 -2.02 30.12
N LYS A 562 11.46 -2.50 30.42
CA LYS A 562 11.81 -3.92 30.32
C LYS A 562 11.08 -4.74 31.38
N GLU A 563 11.04 -4.25 32.61
CA GLU A 563 10.31 -4.86 33.72
C GLU A 563 8.81 -4.96 33.43
N TYR A 564 8.20 -3.88 32.92
CA TYR A 564 6.80 -3.88 32.52
C TYR A 564 6.47 -5.01 31.53
N PHE A 565 7.27 -5.17 30.47
CA PHE A 565 7.03 -6.23 29.48
C PHE A 565 7.29 -7.63 30.04
N ASN A 566 8.30 -7.80 30.88
CA ASN A 566 8.56 -9.06 31.56
C ASN A 566 7.40 -9.47 32.47
N ASN A 567 6.85 -8.52 33.24
CA ASN A 567 5.65 -8.75 34.06
C ASN A 567 4.46 -9.17 33.21
N LYS A 568 4.21 -8.48 32.07
CA LYS A 568 3.13 -8.84 31.14
C LYS A 568 3.31 -10.22 30.52
N LEU A 569 4.55 -10.65 30.26
CA LEU A 569 4.82 -12.01 29.79
C LEU A 569 4.54 -13.04 30.88
N GLY A 570 4.92 -12.78 32.13
CA GLY A 570 4.60 -13.64 33.27
C GLY A 570 3.09 -13.86 33.39
N LEU A 571 2.32 -12.78 33.47
CA LEU A 571 0.85 -12.81 33.58
C LEU A 571 0.14 -13.50 32.41
N LYS A 572 0.76 -13.58 31.23
CA LYS A 572 0.17 -14.24 30.06
C LYS A 572 0.52 -15.72 29.97
N ASN A 573 1.60 -16.14 30.63
CA ASN A 573 2.02 -17.53 30.72
C ASN A 573 1.31 -18.29 31.83
N GLU A 574 0.87 -17.59 32.87
CA GLU A 574 -0.12 -18.06 33.87
C GLU A 574 -1.50 -18.28 33.21
#